data_AF-A0A2G3J897-F1
#
_entry.id   AF-A0A2G3J897-F1
#
_cell.length_a   1.000
_cell.length_b   1.000
_cell.length_c   1.000
_cell.angle_alpha   90.00
_cell.angle_beta   90.00
_cell.angle_gamma   90.00
#
_symmetry.space_group_name_H-M   'P 1'
#
loop_
_entity.id
_entity.type
_entity.pdbx_description
1 polymer ?
#
loop_
_entity_poly.entity_id
_entity_poly.type
_entity_poly.pdbx_seq_one_letter_code
_entity_poly.pdbx_strand_id
1 'polypeptide(L)' 'MTREELIAAVPVREHAGQPYYVALDDIPQPWRDQFWAALYGCQCPVFEGVGRAAYAWDWEVWVRGKWLGTNRGPEGLQP' A
#
# COMPACT_ATOMS: atom_id res chain seq x y z
N MET A 1 -7.94 -2.70 13.78
CA MET A 1 -8.06 -1.51 12.91
C MET A 1 -8.96 -1.89 11.77
N THR A 2 -10.00 -1.11 11.50
CA THR A 2 -10.86 -1.29 10.34
C THR A 2 -10.12 -0.88 9.07
N ARG A 3 -10.66 -1.25 7.91
CA ARG A 3 -10.14 -0.79 6.61
C ARG A 3 -10.08 0.74 6.53
N GLU A 4 -11.13 1.43 7.00
CA GLU A 4 -11.22 2.88 6.92
C GLU A 4 -10.19 3.56 7.83
N GLU A 5 -9.98 3.02 9.03
CA GLU A 5 -8.93 3.47 9.95
C GLU A 5 -7.54 3.30 9.34
N LEU A 6 -7.29 2.18 8.63
CA LEU A 6 -6.02 1.95 7.96
C LEU A 6 -5.78 2.94 6.81
N ILE A 7 -6.82 3.18 5.99
CA ILE A 7 -6.74 4.16 4.90
C ILE A 7 -6.47 5.56 5.44
N ALA A 8 -7.11 5.94 6.55
CA ALA A 8 -6.89 7.24 7.18
C ALA A 8 -5.50 7.37 7.83
N ALA A 9 -4.92 6.27 8.32
CA ALA A 9 -3.63 6.26 8.99
C ALA A 9 -2.43 6.35 8.03
N VAL A 10 -2.58 5.91 6.78
CA VAL A 10 -1.49 5.85 5.80
C VAL A 10 -1.56 7.05 4.86
N PRO A 11 -0.63 8.02 4.93
CA PRO A 11 -0.62 9.17 4.04
C PRO A 11 -0.25 8.77 2.62
N VAL A 12 -1.08 9.16 1.66
CA VAL A 12 -0.68 9.18 0.25
C VAL A 12 0.12 10.46 -0.01
N ARG A 13 1.39 10.28 -0.37
CA ARG A 13 2.34 11.36 -0.63
C ARG A 13 2.27 11.80 -2.08
N GLU A 14 2.50 13.09 -2.28
CA GLU A 14 2.49 13.69 -3.61
C GLU A 14 3.84 13.58 -4.31
N HIS A 15 3.81 13.47 -5.64
CA HIS A 15 4.95 13.67 -6.51
C HIS A 15 4.49 14.52 -7.70
N ALA A 16 5.24 15.57 -8.03
CA ALA A 16 4.86 16.56 -9.05
C ALA A 16 3.45 17.17 -8.83
N GLY A 17 3.05 17.36 -7.56
CA GLY A 17 1.77 17.97 -7.18
C GLY A 17 0.55 17.05 -7.36
N GLN A 18 0.76 15.73 -7.47
CA GLN A 18 -0.30 14.74 -7.58
C GLN A 18 -0.08 13.59 -6.58
N PRO A 19 -1.13 13.02 -5.96
CA PRO A 19 -1.01 11.82 -5.13
C PRO A 19 -0.36 10.69 -5.91
N TYR A 20 0.72 10.11 -5.40
CA TYR A 20 1.56 9.22 -6.22
C TYR A 20 2.06 7.97 -5.52
N TYR A 21 2.44 8.04 -4.24
CA TYR A 21 3.02 6.90 -3.54
C TYR A 21 2.66 6.88 -2.05
N VAL A 22 2.80 5.71 -1.45
CA VAL A 22 2.83 5.53 0.01
C VAL A 22 4.22 5.05 0.41
N ALA A 23 4.75 5.54 1.54
CA ALA A 23 5.95 4.95 2.12
C ALA A 23 5.54 3.75 2.98
N LEU A 24 6.22 2.61 2.80
CA LEU A 24 5.93 1.41 3.59
C LEU A 24 6.16 1.65 5.08
N ASP A 25 7.08 2.55 5.44
CA ASP A 25 7.34 2.90 6.84
C ASP A 25 6.18 3.65 7.52
N ASP A 26 5.30 4.27 6.73
CA ASP A 26 4.07 4.90 7.23
C ASP A 26 2.94 3.88 7.43
N ILE A 27 3.08 2.66 6.90
CA ILE A 27 2.06 1.62 7.03
C ILE A 27 2.23 0.92 8.38
N PRO A 28 1.19 0.87 9.23
CA PRO A 28 1.27 0.16 10.50
C PRO A 28 1.40 -1.35 10.29
N GLN A 29 2.01 -2.04 11.27
CA GLN A 29 1.99 -3.50 11.31
C GLN A 29 0.60 -4.00 11.77
N PRO A 30 0.11 -5.17 11.28
CA PRO A 30 0.78 -6.12 10.38
C PRO A 30 0.60 -5.80 8.88
N TRP A 31 -0.13 -4.75 8.53
CA TRP A 31 -0.52 -4.45 7.14
C TRP A 31 0.67 -4.12 6.24
N ARG A 32 1.74 -3.56 6.80
CA ARG A 32 2.99 -3.32 6.06
C ARG A 32 3.54 -4.59 5.43
N ASP A 33 3.68 -5.65 6.23
CA ASP A 33 4.28 -6.90 5.77
C ASP A 33 3.38 -7.61 4.75
N GLN A 34 2.06 -7.58 5.00
CA GLN A 34 1.07 -8.15 4.09
C GLN A 34 1.01 -7.41 2.74
N PHE A 35 1.08 -6.08 2.76
CA PHE A 35 1.14 -5.28 1.55
C PHE A 35 2.45 -5.49 0.81
N TRP A 36 3.58 -5.51 1.53
CA TRP A 36 4.87 -5.79 0.92
C TRP A 36 4.93 -7.16 0.24
N ALA A 37 4.35 -8.19 0.86
CA ALA A 37 4.22 -9.51 0.25
C ALA A 37 3.34 -9.48 -1.01
N ALA A 38 2.24 -8.72 -1.00
CA ALA A 38 1.35 -8.58 -2.16
C ALA A 38 2.01 -7.87 -3.35
N LEU A 39 3.01 -7.02 -3.09
CA LEU A 39 3.81 -6.34 -4.12
C LEU A 39 4.87 -7.24 -4.78
N TYR A 40 4.96 -8.53 -4.43
CA TYR A 40 5.94 -9.42 -5.03
C TYR A 40 5.80 -9.48 -6.56
N GLY A 41 6.85 -9.07 -7.27
CA GLY A 41 6.87 -8.98 -8.74
C GLY A 41 6.32 -7.67 -9.31
N CYS A 42 5.79 -6.77 -8.48
CA CYS A 42 5.39 -5.43 -8.90
C CYS A 42 6.57 -4.47 -8.94
N GLN A 43 6.50 -3.49 -9.84
CA GLN A 43 7.43 -2.37 -9.83
C GLN A 43 7.11 -1.44 -8.65
N CYS A 44 8.14 -1.01 -7.93
CA CYS A 44 8.02 -0.04 -6.84
C CYS A 44 8.79 1.24 -7.18
N PRO A 45 8.26 2.43 -6.89
CA PRO A 45 8.99 3.68 -7.07
C PRO A 45 10.10 3.83 -6.04
N VAL A 46 11.15 4.58 -6.39
CA VAL A 46 12.26 4.93 -5.50
C VAL A 46 12.34 6.44 -5.37
N PHE A 47 12.36 6.92 -4.13
CA PHE A 47 12.49 8.35 -3.81
C PHE A 47 13.64 8.55 -2.83
N GLU A 48 14.39 9.63 -3.00
CA GLU A 48 15.46 9.99 -2.07
C GLU A 48 14.91 10.23 -0.66
N GLY A 49 15.57 9.67 0.36
CA GLY A 49 15.17 9.82 1.76
C GLY A 49 13.89 9.04 2.16
N VAL A 50 13.25 8.36 1.22
CA VAL A 50 12.16 7.41 1.50
C VAL A 50 12.76 6.02 1.49
N GLY A 51 12.38 5.19 2.47
CA GLY A 51 12.72 3.78 2.50
C GLY A 51 12.05 3.03 1.34
N ARG A 52 11.28 1.98 1.64
CA ARG A 52 10.49 1.31 0.61
C ARG A 52 9.23 2.16 0.32
N ALA A 53 8.92 2.35 -0.96
CA ALA A 53 7.69 3.00 -1.39
C ALA A 53 6.90 2.08 -2.32
N ALA A 54 5.59 2.28 -2.36
CA ALA A 54 4.69 1.64 -3.31
C ALA A 54 3.84 2.70 -3.98
N TYR A 55 3.36 2.42 -5.19
CA TYR A 55 2.48 3.36 -5.87
C TYR A 55 1.12 3.48 -5.16
N ALA A 56 0.52 4.66 -5.22
CA ALA A 56 -0.75 4.95 -4.56
C ALA A 56 -1.90 4.09 -5.11
N TRP A 57 -1.89 3.75 -6.40
CA TRP A 57 -2.90 2.87 -7.01
C TRP A 57 -2.78 1.41 -6.56
N ASP A 58 -1.55 0.92 -6.36
CA ASP A 58 -1.33 -0.41 -5.79
C ASP A 58 -1.87 -0.45 -4.35
N TRP A 59 -1.53 0.56 -3.55
CA TRP A 59 -2.10 0.72 -2.22
C TRP A 59 -3.63 0.71 -2.24
N GLU A 60 -4.25 1.55 -3.09
CA GLU A 60 -5.71 1.66 -3.18
C GLU A 60 -6.37 0.34 -3.56
N VAL A 61 -5.85 -0.36 -4.57
CA VAL A 61 -6.37 -1.64 -5.03
C VAL A 61 -6.25 -2.69 -3.92
N TRP A 62 -5.14 -2.70 -3.19
CA TRP A 62 -4.89 -3.61 -2.09
C TRP A 62 -5.86 -3.39 -0.92
N VAL A 63 -5.96 -2.16 -0.39
CA VAL A 63 -6.86 -1.86 0.74
C VAL A 63 -8.34 -2.07 0.39
N ARG A 64 -8.71 -1.94 -0.88
CA ARG A 64 -10.08 -2.18 -1.36
C ARG A 64 -10.36 -3.66 -1.68
N GLY A 65 -9.35 -4.52 -1.68
CA GLY A 65 -9.47 -5.96 -1.92
C GLY A 65 -9.65 -6.34 -3.40
N LYS A 66 -9.10 -5.56 -4.34
CA LYS A 66 -9.33 -5.72 -5.80
C LYS A 66 -8.08 -6.14 -6.60
N TRP A 67 -7.08 -6.75 -5.97
CA TRP A 67 -5.78 -7.04 -6.59
C TRP A 67 -5.90 -7.86 -7.89
N LEU A 68 -5.19 -7.44 -8.94
CA LEU A 68 -5.26 -8.05 -10.27
C LEU A 68 -4.61 -9.44 -10.26
N GLY A 69 -5.33 -10.46 -10.73
CA GLY A 69 -4.74 -11.72 -11.17
C GLY A 69 -4.64 -12.86 -10.13
N THR A 70 -5.11 -12.68 -8.89
CA THR A 70 -5.27 -13.82 -7.97
C THR A 70 -6.62 -13.75 -7.24
N ASN A 71 -7.33 -14.88 -7.17
CA ASN A 71 -8.54 -15.02 -6.34
C ASN A 71 -8.25 -14.91 -4.83
N ARG A 72 -6.99 -14.67 -4.44
CA ARG A 72 -6.57 -14.33 -3.09
C ARG A 72 -6.42 -12.82 -3.05
N GLY A 73 -7.54 -12.13 -2.80
CA GLY A 73 -7.45 -10.77 -2.28
C GLY A 73 -6.49 -10.74 -1.08
N PRO A 74 -5.81 -9.63 -0.81
CA PRO A 74 -4.80 -9.60 0.22
C PRO A 74 -5.34 -10.08 1.56
N GLU A 75 -4.62 -11.01 2.19
CA GLU A 75 -4.99 -11.69 3.44
C GLU A 75 -5.13 -10.72 4.64
N GLY A 76 -4.89 -9.43 4.43
CA GLY A 76 -4.56 -8.45 5.47
C GLY A 76 -5.67 -7.57 6.02
N LEU A 77 -6.86 -7.64 5.46
CA LEU A 77 -8.04 -6.96 6.01
C LEU A 77 -9.11 -8.00 6.34
N GLN A 78 -8.72 -9.02 7.11
CA GLN A 78 -9.72 -9.85 7.79
C GLN A 78 -10.49 -8.99 8.81
N PRO A 79 -11.80 -9.24 9.00
CA PRO A 79 -12.59 -8.60 10.06
C PRO A 79 -12.02 -8.81 11.46
#